data_AF-A0A965V032-F1
#
_entry.id   AF-A0A965V032-F1
#
_cell.length_a   1.000
_cell.length_b   1.000
_cell.length_c   1.000
_cell.angle_alpha   90.00
_cell.angle_beta   90.00
_cell.angle_gamma   90.00
#
_symmetry.space_group_name_H-M   'P 1'
#
loop_
_entity.id
_entity.type
_entity.pdbx_description
1 polymer ?
#
loop_
_entity_poly.entity_id
_entity_poly.type
_entity_poly.pdbx_seq_one_letter_code
_entity_poly.pdbx_strand_id
1 'polypeptide(L)' 'FQEDAVFENLVTYIERGELRPLLAQTYALSDIAQAQADFSAKKFLGKLALLPPQ' A
#
# COMPACT_ATOMS: atom_id res chain seq x y z
N PHE A 1 -12.74 -4.35 14.74
CA PHE A 1 -13.20 -4.81 13.42
C PHE A 1 -14.02 -3.70 12.81
N GLN A 2 -13.80 -3.40 11.52
CA GLN A 2 -14.63 -2.43 10.79
C GLN A 2 -15.85 -3.17 10.23
N GLU A 3 -16.97 -2.47 10.06
CA GLU A 3 -18.15 -3.02 9.38
C GLU A 3 -17.86 -3.20 7.89
N ASP A 4 -18.43 -4.22 7.26
CA ASP A 4 -18.17 -4.56 5.85
C ASP A 4 -18.45 -3.37 4.92
N ALA A 5 -19.48 -2.59 5.23
CA ALA A 5 -19.84 -1.37 4.51
C ALA A 5 -18.69 -0.34 4.45
N VAL A 6 -17.79 -0.29 5.45
CA VAL A 6 -16.65 0.64 5.44
C VAL A 6 -15.66 0.27 4.35
N PHE A 7 -15.36 -1.01 4.17
CA PHE A 7 -14.42 -1.45 3.13
C PHE A 7 -15.02 -1.27 1.74
N GLU A 8 -16.29 -1.63 1.56
CA GLU A 8 -17.01 -1.42 0.29
C GLU A 8 -17.05 0.05 -0.13
N ASN A 9 -17.32 0.96 0.82
CA ASN A 9 -17.29 2.40 0.57
C ASN A 9 -15.90 2.87 0.14
N LEU A 10 -14.83 2.41 0.82
CA LEU A 10 -13.46 2.77 0.46
C LEU A 10 -13.10 2.35 -0.97
N VAL A 11 -13.48 1.13 -1.37
CA VAL A 11 -13.28 0.65 -2.75
C VAL A 11 -14.06 1.53 -3.74
N THR A 12 -15.33 1.82 -3.44
CA THR A 12 -16.18 2.66 -4.30
C THR A 12 -15.59 4.06 -4.51
N TYR A 13 -15.05 4.70 -3.46
CA TYR A 13 -14.39 6.00 -3.58
C TYR A 13 -13.11 5.94 -4.44
N ILE A 14 -12.36 4.84 -4.37
CA ILE A 14 -11.16 4.63 -5.21
C ILE A 14 -11.56 4.46 -6.68
N GLU A 15 -12.57 3.64 -6.97
CA GLU A 15 -13.05 3.38 -8.33
C GLU A 15 -13.62 4.64 -9.00
N ARG A 16 -14.27 5.51 -8.22
CA ARG A 16 -14.75 6.83 -8.68
C ARG A 16 -13.66 7.89 -8.79
N GLY A 17 -12.43 7.58 -8.36
CA GLY A 17 -11.30 8.51 -8.37
C GLY A 17 -11.37 9.59 -7.30
N GLU A 18 -12.30 9.48 -6.35
CA GLU A 18 -12.49 10.38 -5.21
C GLU A 18 -11.38 10.20 -4.17
N LEU A 19 -10.81 8.98 -4.06
CA LEU A 19 -9.67 8.66 -3.21
C LEU A 19 -8.55 8.01 -4.04
N ARG A 20 -7.32 8.51 -3.89
CA ARG A 20 -6.13 7.92 -4.55
C ARG A 20 -5.15 7.41 -3.49
N PRO A 21 -4.94 6.08 -3.39
CA PRO A 21 -3.95 5.53 -2.49
C PRO A 21 -2.54 6.01 -2.87
N LEU A 22 -1.79 6.51 -1.88
CA LEU A 22 -0.39 6.92 -2.10
C LEU A 22 0.53 5.71 -1.90
N LEU A 23 1.10 5.22 -3.00
CA LEU A 23 2.21 4.26 -3.01
C LEU A 23 3.52 5.04 -3.11
N ALA A 24 4.38 4.85 -2.13
CA ALA A 24 5.69 5.47 -2.08
C ALA A 24 6.71 4.73 -2.95
N GLN A 25 6.69 3.39 -2.89
CA GLN A 25 7.63 2.53 -3.62
C GLN A 25 7.11 1.09 -3.67
N THR A 26 7.52 0.35 -4.70
CA THR A 26 7.32 -1.09 -4.82
C THR A 26 8.66 -1.84 -4.80
N TYR A 27 8.69 -3.01 -4.18
CA TYR A 27 9.83 -3.93 -4.15
C TYR A 27 9.39 -5.32 -4.59
N ALA A 28 10.28 -6.11 -5.19
CA ALA A 28 10.01 -7.54 -5.35
C ALA A 28 9.95 -8.21 -3.97
N LEU A 29 9.17 -9.28 -3.82
CA LEU A 29 9.10 -10.04 -2.55
C LEU A 29 10.49 -10.56 -2.12
N SER A 30 11.36 -10.87 -3.10
CA SER A 30 12.76 -11.25 -2.84
C SER A 30 13.55 -10.19 -2.08
N ASP A 31 13.14 -8.92 -2.21
CA ASP A 31 13.86 -7.76 -1.68
C ASP A 31 13.25 -7.27 -0.36
N ILE A 32 12.50 -8.14 0.34
CA ILE A 32 11.78 -7.79 1.57
C ILE A 32 12.69 -7.18 2.65
N ALA A 33 13.95 -7.63 2.75
CA ALA A 33 14.91 -7.08 3.71
C ALA A 33 15.20 -5.60 3.44
N GLN A 34 15.35 -5.22 2.16
CA GLN A 34 15.54 -3.83 1.77
C GLN A 34 14.28 -3.01 2.02
N ALA A 35 13.11 -3.54 1.65
CA ALA A 35 11.83 -2.88 1.90
C ALA A 35 11.62 -2.58 3.40
N GLN A 36 12.01 -3.50 4.29
CA GLN A 36 11.93 -3.32 5.75
C GLN A 36 12.92 -2.27 6.28
N ALA A 37 14.14 -2.26 5.76
CA ALA A 37 15.14 -1.24 6.10
C ALA A 37 14.64 0.16 5.72
N ASP A 38 14.08 0.30 4.51
CA ASP A 38 13.55 1.57 4.01
C ASP A 38 12.27 2.01 4.71
N PHE A 39 11.40 1.05 5.08
CA PHE A 39 10.22 1.32 5.91
C PHE A 39 10.63 1.90 7.28
N SER A 40 11.62 1.29 7.91
CA SER A 40 12.13 1.71 9.22
C SER A 40 12.80 3.08 9.18
N ALA A 41 13.43 3.42 8.06
CA ALA A 41 14.08 4.72 7.86
C ALA A 41 13.09 5.89 7.71
N LYS A 42 11.78 5.63 7.50
CA LYS A 42 10.71 6.64 7.38
C LYS A 42 10.99 7.77 6.39
N LYS A 43 11.70 7.47 5.30
CA LYS A 43 12.13 8.47 4.30
C LYS A 43 11.04 8.86 3.28
N PHE A 44 9.90 8.17 3.28
CA PHE A 44 8.87 8.33 2.25
C PHE A 44 7.49 8.59 2.87
N LEU A 45 6.68 9.37 2.15
CA LEU A 45 5.25 9.55 2.44
C LEU A 45 4.45 8.57 1.58
N GLY A 46 3.63 7.72 2.21
CA GLY A 46 2.83 6.70 1.53
C GLY A 46 3.19 5.27 1.94
N LYS A 47 2.53 4.29 1.34
CA LYS A 47 2.76 2.86 1.62
C LYS A 47 3.88 2.29 0.76
N LEU A 48 4.67 1.37 1.33
CA LEU A 48 5.56 0.49 0.57
C LEU A 48 4.82 -0.81 0.25
N ALA A 49 4.92 -1.30 -0.97
CA ALA A 49 4.27 -2.53 -1.40
C ALA A 49 5.30 -3.57 -1.87
N LEU A 50 5.02 -4.84 -1.59
CA LEU A 50 5.78 -5.98 -2.10
C LEU A 50 5.01 -6.60 -3.26
N LEU A 51 5.71 -6.86 -4.35
CA LEU A 51 5.18 -7.56 -5.52
C LEU A 51 5.46 -9.06 -5.36
N PRO A 52 4.43 -9.93 -5.47
CA PRO A 52 4.62 -11.38 -5.39
C PRO A 52 5.50 -11.89 -6.54
N PRO A 53 6.17 -13.04 -6.38
CA PRO A 53 6.81 -13.73 -7.50
C PRO A 53 5.76 -14.08 -8.56
N GLN A 54 6.17 -14.08 -9.83
CA GLN A 54 5.31 -14.50 -10.94
C GLN A 54 5.05 -16.00 -10.93
#